data_AF-A0A0Q4N150-F1
#
_entry.id   AF-A0A0Q4N150-F1
#
_cell.length_a   1.000
_cell.length_b   1.000
_cell.length_c   1.000
_cell.angle_alpha   90.00
_cell.angle_beta   90.00
_cell.angle_gamma   90.00
#
_symmetry.space_group_name_H-M   'P 1'
#
loop_
_entity.id
_entity.type
_entity.pdbx_description
1 polymer ?
#
loop_
_entity_poly.entity_id
_entity_poly.type
_entity_poly.pdbx_seq_one_letter_code
_entity_poly.pdbx_strand_id
1 'polypeptide(L)'
;MKTKICKTKGRISLVLDSQDYPKTDRPVLAQATEGEGTGCWMIADIRLTDNPQVSVYACSIAAEDVRARFTPDSEELAMMVRGKLREYRVVEDGTIEWCTFRNLVRGDVGVRGYTPVRSDDYQPPLYHSRAAVMAYLKLAQEFWEGYEGAITDVRIDNPNSQPRESMFTFMQFDIERQREKRLASIHEEDASPAFDF
;
A
#
# COMPACT_ATOMS: atom_id res chain seq x y z
N MET A 1 -19.76 -0.53 -18.42
CA MET A 1 -20.22 0.63 -17.58
C MET A 1 -19.67 1.95 -18.14
N LYS A 2 -20.42 3.06 -18.17
CA LYS A 2 -19.91 4.30 -18.79
C LYS A 2 -18.91 5.04 -17.89
N THR A 3 -17.74 5.40 -18.44
CA THR A 3 -16.69 6.10 -17.68
C THR A 3 -16.21 7.36 -18.40
N LYS A 4 -15.41 8.17 -17.70
CA LYS A 4 -14.81 9.39 -18.26
C LYS A 4 -13.47 9.70 -17.59
N ILE A 5 -12.50 10.14 -18.38
CA ILE A 5 -11.24 10.71 -17.86
C ILE A 5 -11.41 12.21 -17.64
N CYS A 6 -11.17 12.65 -16.40
CA CYS A 6 -11.18 14.04 -15.97
C CYS A 6 -9.76 14.50 -15.64
N LYS A 7 -9.40 15.71 -16.07
CA LYS A 7 -8.06 16.30 -15.86
C LYS A 7 -8.19 17.58 -15.05
N THR A 8 -7.47 17.67 -13.94
CA THR A 8 -7.31 18.87 -13.12
C THR A 8 -5.82 19.14 -12.88
N LYS A 9 -5.46 20.30 -12.33
CA LYS A 9 -4.06 20.59 -11.98
C LYS A 9 -3.53 19.50 -11.03
N GLY A 10 -2.42 18.87 -11.38
CA GLY A 10 -1.76 17.82 -10.59
C GLY A 10 -2.55 16.51 -10.43
N ARG A 11 -3.65 16.31 -11.15
CA ARG A 11 -4.49 15.10 -11.00
C ARG A 11 -5.20 14.72 -12.29
N ILE A 12 -5.21 13.43 -12.61
CA ILE A 12 -5.96 12.84 -13.72
C ILE A 12 -6.75 11.65 -13.16
N SER A 13 -8.07 11.70 -13.25
CA SER A 13 -8.94 10.66 -12.67
C SER A 13 -9.79 10.00 -13.74
N LEU A 14 -9.89 8.68 -13.69
CA LEU A 14 -10.95 7.92 -14.35
C LEU A 14 -12.14 7.84 -13.38
N VAL A 15 -13.29 8.36 -13.81
CA VAL A 15 -14.49 8.43 -12.98
C VAL A 15 -15.67 7.75 -13.68
N LEU A 16 -16.67 7.36 -12.89
CA LEU A 16 -17.96 6.95 -13.44
C LEU A 16 -18.65 8.14 -14.11
N ASP A 17 -19.16 7.92 -15.33
CA ASP A 17 -19.97 8.90 -16.05
C ASP A 17 -21.44 8.48 -16.03
N SER A 18 -21.99 8.35 -14.82
CA SER A 18 -23.43 8.15 -14.61
C SER A 18 -24.15 9.48 -14.32
N GLN A 19 -25.44 9.53 -14.64
CA GLN A 19 -26.33 10.60 -14.20
C GLN A 19 -26.68 10.49 -12.71
N ASP A 20 -26.51 9.31 -12.11
CA ASP A 20 -26.79 9.06 -10.69
C ASP A 20 -25.85 9.85 -9.75
N TYR A 21 -24.71 10.30 -10.26
CA TYR A 21 -23.72 11.05 -9.50
C TYR A 21 -23.56 12.47 -10.05
N PRO A 22 -23.66 13.51 -9.20
CA PRO A 22 -23.37 14.87 -9.63
C PRO A 22 -21.90 14.98 -10.06
N LYS A 23 -21.58 15.96 -10.91
CA LYS A 23 -20.20 16.13 -11.44
C LYS A 23 -19.12 16.23 -10.35
N THR A 24 -19.48 16.77 -9.18
CA THR A 24 -18.61 16.93 -8.02
C THR A 24 -18.34 15.64 -7.27
N ASP A 25 -19.29 14.68 -7.30
CA ASP A 25 -19.26 13.49 -6.44
C ASP A 25 -19.20 12.19 -7.25
N ARG A 26 -18.56 12.24 -8.41
CA ARG A 26 -18.39 11.05 -9.25
C ARG A 26 -17.40 10.08 -8.59
N PRO A 27 -17.79 8.81 -8.41
CA PRO A 27 -16.87 7.80 -7.90
C PRO A 27 -15.63 7.69 -8.79
N VAL A 28 -14.48 7.60 -8.14
CA VAL A 28 -13.17 7.50 -8.79
C VAL A 28 -12.79 6.03 -8.89
N LEU A 29 -12.48 5.58 -10.10
CA LEU A 29 -12.11 4.20 -10.40
C LEU A 29 -10.58 4.02 -10.45
N ALA A 30 -9.89 5.03 -10.98
CA ALA A 30 -8.44 5.11 -10.96
C ALA A 30 -8.04 6.59 -10.92
N GLN A 31 -6.92 6.90 -10.29
CA GLN A 31 -6.41 8.26 -10.17
C GLN A 31 -4.91 8.29 -10.30
N ALA A 32 -4.41 9.23 -11.09
CA ALA A 32 -3.02 9.61 -11.10
C ALA A 32 -2.82 10.99 -10.45
N THR A 33 -1.89 11.09 -9.52
CA THR A 33 -1.51 12.32 -8.83
C THR A 33 -0.07 12.70 -9.18
N GLU A 34 0.14 13.95 -9.56
CA GLU A 34 1.47 14.49 -9.86
C GLU A 34 2.18 14.91 -8.57
N GLY A 35 3.45 14.55 -8.43
CA GLY A 35 4.33 15.22 -7.48
C GLY A 35 4.57 16.65 -7.96
N GLU A 36 4.19 17.65 -7.17
CA GLU A 36 4.22 19.05 -7.59
C GLU A 36 5.61 19.48 -8.09
N GLY A 37 5.66 20.02 -9.32
CA GLY A 37 6.90 20.50 -9.96
C GLY A 37 7.81 19.41 -10.52
N THR A 38 7.45 18.12 -10.37
CA THR A 38 8.32 16.98 -10.71
C THR A 38 8.04 16.40 -12.09
N GLY A 39 6.82 16.57 -12.61
CA GLY A 39 6.36 15.88 -13.81
C GLY A 39 6.21 14.36 -13.66
N CYS A 40 6.37 13.84 -12.44
CA CYS A 40 6.24 12.42 -12.07
C CYS A 40 4.90 12.17 -11.42
N TRP A 41 4.32 11.00 -11.73
CA TRP A 41 2.96 10.66 -11.35
C TRP A 41 2.92 9.34 -10.60
N MET A 42 2.08 9.25 -9.58
CA MET A 42 1.72 8.00 -8.91
C MET A 42 0.30 7.63 -9.33
N ILE A 43 0.02 6.35 -9.53
CA ILE A 43 -1.30 5.86 -9.95
C ILE A 43 -1.88 4.98 -8.85
N ALA A 44 -3.11 5.28 -8.42
CA ALA A 44 -3.92 4.43 -7.57
C ALA A 44 -5.13 3.90 -8.33
N ASP A 45 -5.48 2.63 -8.14
CA ASP A 45 -6.58 1.96 -8.83
C ASP A 45 -7.40 1.10 -7.85
N ILE A 46 -8.73 1.26 -7.86
CA ILE A 46 -9.61 0.55 -6.93
C ILE A 46 -9.66 -0.96 -7.19
N ARG A 47 -9.28 -1.42 -8.38
CA ARG A 47 -9.27 -2.85 -8.72
C ARG A 47 -8.16 -3.60 -7.98
N LEU A 48 -7.13 -2.89 -7.54
CA LEU A 48 -5.99 -3.44 -6.82
C LEU A 48 -6.26 -3.62 -5.33
N THR A 49 -7.22 -2.88 -4.75
CA THR A 49 -7.52 -2.98 -3.32
C THR A 49 -8.31 -4.24 -2.99
N ASP A 50 -8.03 -4.83 -1.82
CA ASP A 50 -8.79 -5.97 -1.28
C ASP A 50 -10.26 -5.64 -1.08
N ASN A 51 -10.60 -4.37 -0.81
CA ASN A 51 -11.97 -3.93 -0.54
C ASN A 51 -12.29 -2.71 -1.42
N PRO A 52 -12.65 -2.90 -2.70
CA PRO A 52 -13.05 -1.81 -3.56
C PRO A 52 -14.29 -1.11 -3.00
N GLN A 53 -14.27 0.21 -2.95
CA GLN A 53 -15.38 1.02 -2.48
C GLN A 53 -15.78 2.04 -3.52
N VAL A 54 -17.09 2.23 -3.71
CA VAL A 54 -17.63 3.28 -4.57
C VAL A 54 -17.57 4.59 -3.80
N SER A 55 -16.55 5.39 -4.06
CA SER A 55 -16.34 6.68 -3.38
C SER A 55 -15.54 7.65 -4.24
N VAL A 56 -15.70 8.95 -3.98
CA VAL A 56 -14.85 10.01 -4.54
C VAL A 56 -13.41 9.94 -4.01
N TYR A 57 -13.23 9.27 -2.87
CA TYR A 57 -11.95 9.10 -2.18
C TYR A 57 -11.34 7.70 -2.37
N ALA A 58 -11.95 6.84 -3.19
CA ALA A 58 -11.57 5.43 -3.30
C ALA A 58 -10.10 5.20 -3.76
N CYS A 59 -9.52 6.15 -4.49
CA CYS A 59 -8.12 6.14 -4.94
C CYS A 59 -7.20 7.03 -4.07
N SER A 60 -7.49 7.17 -2.78
CA SER A 60 -6.60 7.89 -1.86
C SER A 60 -5.37 7.04 -1.54
N ILE A 61 -4.19 7.65 -1.55
CA ILE A 61 -2.91 7.00 -1.27
C ILE A 61 -2.55 7.31 0.19
N ALA A 62 -2.45 6.28 1.02
CA ALA A 62 -2.00 6.47 2.40
C ALA A 62 -0.47 6.64 2.44
N ALA A 63 0.03 7.27 3.51
CA ALA A 63 1.49 7.39 3.70
C ALA A 63 2.17 6.01 3.78
N GLU A 64 1.53 5.06 4.45
CA GLU A 64 1.99 3.66 4.53
C GLU A 64 2.09 2.99 3.16
N ASP A 65 1.24 3.37 2.19
CA ASP A 65 1.25 2.72 0.88
C ASP A 65 2.54 3.03 0.12
N VAL A 66 3.08 4.24 0.30
CA VAL A 66 4.30 4.73 -0.35
C VAL A 66 5.56 4.37 0.46
N ARG A 67 5.46 4.42 1.80
CA ARG A 67 6.58 4.21 2.71
C ARG A 67 6.08 3.60 4.01
N ALA A 68 5.85 2.30 3.97
CA ALA A 68 5.69 1.50 5.15
C ALA A 68 7.04 1.34 5.85
N ARG A 69 7.07 1.38 7.17
CA ARG A 69 8.26 1.24 8.01
C ARG A 69 7.99 0.37 9.23
N PHE A 70 9.00 -0.38 9.64
CA PHE A 70 8.94 -1.22 10.83
C PHE A 70 10.34 -1.40 11.42
N THR A 71 10.48 -1.16 12.73
CA THR A 71 11.74 -1.35 13.47
C THR A 71 11.60 -2.59 14.33
N PRO A 72 12.19 -3.73 13.93
CA PRO A 72 12.13 -4.97 14.71
C PRO A 72 12.85 -4.83 16.05
N ASP A 73 12.30 -5.43 17.10
CA ASP A 73 12.93 -5.52 18.44
C ASP A 73 14.04 -6.58 18.53
N SER A 74 14.19 -7.42 17.51
CA SER A 74 15.06 -8.60 17.52
C SER A 74 15.46 -9.01 16.10
N GLU A 75 16.64 -9.64 15.98
CA GLU A 75 17.15 -10.14 14.69
C GLU A 75 16.26 -11.25 14.11
N GLU A 76 15.67 -12.10 14.98
CA GLU A 76 14.72 -13.13 14.58
C GLU A 76 13.51 -12.50 13.86
N LEU A 77 12.94 -11.44 14.44
CA LEU A 77 11.84 -10.70 13.85
C LEU A 77 12.27 -9.98 12.56
N ALA A 78 13.46 -9.38 12.54
CA ALA A 78 14.01 -8.76 11.34
C ALA A 78 14.16 -9.76 10.18
N MET A 79 14.61 -10.99 10.45
CA MET A 79 14.68 -12.06 9.46
C MET A 79 13.28 -12.47 8.96
N MET A 80 12.31 -12.61 9.86
CA MET A 80 10.92 -12.95 9.49
C MET A 80 10.27 -11.87 8.61
N VAL A 81 10.45 -10.60 8.95
CA VAL A 81 9.93 -9.46 8.17
C VAL A 81 10.56 -9.44 6.79
N ARG A 82 11.90 -9.49 6.70
CA ARG A 82 12.62 -9.51 5.42
C ARG A 82 12.20 -10.69 4.55
N GLY A 83 11.98 -11.88 5.13
CA GLY A 83 11.51 -13.05 4.39
C GLY A 83 10.08 -12.93 3.81
N LYS A 84 9.28 -11.97 4.29
CA LYS A 84 7.93 -11.70 3.78
C LYS A 84 7.89 -10.56 2.76
N LEU A 85 8.96 -9.78 2.62
CA LEU A 85 9.05 -8.64 1.73
C LEU A 85 9.84 -9.00 0.47
N ARG A 86 9.35 -8.59 -0.70
CA ARG A 86 10.05 -8.76 -1.99
C ARG A 86 11.05 -7.65 -2.24
N GLU A 87 10.66 -6.41 -1.93
CA GLU A 87 11.49 -5.23 -2.14
C GLU A 87 11.40 -4.33 -0.91
N TYR A 88 12.54 -4.11 -0.26
CA TYR A 88 12.69 -3.33 0.96
C TYR A 88 14.09 -2.71 1.06
N ARG A 89 14.23 -1.72 1.93
CA ARG A 89 15.51 -1.16 2.37
C ARG A 89 15.63 -1.29 3.88
N VAL A 90 16.85 -1.50 4.37
CA VAL A 90 17.18 -1.35 5.79
C VAL A 90 17.97 -0.07 5.95
N VAL A 91 17.53 0.82 6.84
CA VAL A 91 18.25 2.05 7.20
C VAL A 91 19.16 1.81 8.41
N GLU A 92 20.04 2.77 8.73
CA GLU A 92 21.13 2.58 9.69
C GLU A 92 20.66 2.19 11.11
N ASP A 93 19.47 2.63 11.52
CA ASP A 93 18.89 2.32 12.82
C ASP A 93 18.21 0.93 12.90
N GLY A 94 18.29 0.13 11.81
CA GLY A 94 17.66 -1.18 11.71
C GLY A 94 16.20 -1.15 11.24
N THR A 95 15.62 0.04 10.99
CA THR A 95 14.27 0.15 10.44
C THR A 95 14.23 -0.41 9.02
N ILE A 96 13.23 -1.25 8.76
CA ILE A 96 12.93 -1.83 7.46
C ILE A 96 11.85 -0.97 6.80
N GLU A 97 12.10 -0.51 5.58
CA GLU A 97 11.18 0.33 4.80
C GLU A 97 10.79 -0.33 3.49
N TRP A 98 9.52 -0.23 3.10
CA TRP A 98 9.02 -0.77 1.85
C TRP A 98 7.78 -0.02 1.34
N CYS A 99 7.35 -0.32 0.11
CA CYS A 99 6.10 0.15 -0.47
C CYS A 99 5.09 -1.01 -0.48
N THR A 100 3.87 -0.80 0.02
CA THR A 100 2.87 -1.88 0.12
C THR A 100 2.27 -2.25 -1.23
N PHE A 101 2.26 -1.31 -2.18
CA PHE A 101 1.60 -1.42 -3.48
C PHE A 101 0.12 -1.84 -3.43
N ARG A 102 -0.57 -1.76 -2.29
CA ARG A 102 -1.90 -2.35 -2.15
C ARG A 102 -2.94 -1.78 -3.09
N ASN A 103 -2.94 -0.47 -3.28
CA ASN A 103 -3.80 0.19 -4.27
C ASN A 103 -2.98 0.95 -5.32
N LEU A 104 -1.65 0.80 -5.32
CA LEU A 104 -0.73 1.52 -6.19
C LEU A 104 -0.28 0.66 -7.37
N VAL A 105 -0.19 1.28 -8.53
CA VAL A 105 0.42 0.68 -9.72
C VAL A 105 1.93 0.87 -9.63
N ARG A 106 2.67 -0.24 -9.59
CA ARG A 106 4.14 -0.22 -9.66
C ARG A 106 4.59 0.52 -10.93
N GLY A 107 5.54 1.42 -10.77
CA GLY A 107 6.16 2.19 -11.83
C GLY A 107 7.67 1.97 -11.84
N ASP A 108 8.41 3.02 -12.17
CA ASP A 108 9.86 3.00 -12.21
C ASP A 108 10.44 3.86 -11.09
N VAL A 109 11.71 3.61 -10.78
CA VAL A 109 12.53 4.52 -9.99
C VAL A 109 12.96 5.67 -10.90
N GLY A 110 12.82 6.91 -10.43
CA GLY A 110 13.49 8.03 -11.10
C GLY A 110 12.97 8.35 -12.50
N VAL A 111 11.67 8.59 -12.67
CA VAL A 111 11.14 9.00 -13.99
C VAL A 111 11.62 10.40 -14.34
N ARG A 112 12.16 10.60 -15.56
CA ARG A 112 12.70 11.89 -16.03
C ARG A 112 13.82 12.46 -15.13
N GLY A 113 14.57 11.58 -14.46
CA GLY A 113 15.64 11.97 -13.55
C GLY A 113 15.15 12.60 -12.24
N TYR A 114 13.83 12.69 -12.01
CA TYR A 114 13.29 13.10 -10.74
C TYR A 114 13.28 11.92 -9.77
N THR A 115 14.04 12.07 -8.70
CA THR A 115 14.00 11.20 -7.55
C THR A 115 13.54 12.03 -6.37
N PRO A 116 12.51 11.62 -5.61
CA PRO A 116 12.02 12.39 -4.49
C PRO A 116 13.10 12.60 -3.46
N VAL A 117 13.35 13.86 -3.11
CA VAL A 117 14.15 14.23 -1.95
C VAL A 117 13.24 14.15 -0.73
N ARG A 118 13.08 12.95 -0.17
CA ARG A 118 12.72 12.79 1.24
C ARG A 118 13.98 12.44 2.02
N SER A 119 14.00 12.75 3.30
CA SER A 119 15.17 12.85 4.20
C SER A 119 16.16 11.68 4.18
N ASP A 120 15.82 10.54 3.57
CA ASP A 120 16.51 9.27 3.81
C ASP A 120 16.75 8.46 2.52
N ASP A 121 16.76 9.06 1.32
CA ASP A 121 17.10 8.42 0.02
C ASP A 121 16.25 7.20 -0.42
N TYR A 122 15.10 6.91 0.20
CA TYR A 122 14.26 5.79 -0.26
C TYR A 122 13.56 6.12 -1.57
N GLN A 123 13.84 5.33 -2.62
CA GLN A 123 13.34 5.54 -3.99
C GLN A 123 12.43 4.39 -4.42
N PRO A 124 11.18 4.34 -3.94
CA PRO A 124 10.27 3.25 -4.32
C PRO A 124 9.91 3.33 -5.81
N PRO A 125 9.74 2.18 -6.50
CA PRO A 125 9.42 2.12 -7.93
C PRO A 125 7.91 2.36 -8.16
N LEU A 126 7.48 3.62 -8.06
CA LEU A 126 6.06 4.00 -8.14
C LEU A 126 5.80 5.24 -9.00
N TYR A 127 6.83 5.75 -9.67
CA TYR A 127 6.71 6.91 -10.53
C TYR A 127 6.45 6.53 -11.97
N HIS A 128 5.60 7.32 -12.62
CA HIS A 128 5.18 7.15 -14.00
C HIS A 128 5.36 8.46 -14.75
N SER A 129 5.64 8.35 -16.05
CA SER A 129 5.54 9.50 -16.95
C SER A 129 4.07 9.83 -17.21
N ARG A 130 3.77 11.09 -17.56
CA ARG A 130 2.40 11.47 -17.96
C ARG A 130 1.86 10.64 -19.13
N ALA A 131 2.71 10.21 -20.04
CA ALA A 131 2.32 9.35 -21.16
C ALA A 131 1.92 7.95 -20.68
N ALA A 132 2.71 7.36 -19.79
CA ALA A 132 2.42 6.06 -19.15
C ALA A 132 1.12 6.12 -18.34
N VAL A 133 0.90 7.19 -17.57
CA VAL A 133 -0.36 7.44 -16.86
C VAL A 133 -1.56 7.41 -17.81
N MET A 134 -1.50 8.17 -18.91
CA MET A 134 -2.62 8.24 -19.85
C MET A 134 -2.86 6.91 -20.54
N ALA A 135 -1.82 6.13 -20.83
CA ALA A 135 -1.96 4.79 -21.38
C ALA A 135 -2.64 3.85 -20.37
N TYR A 136 -2.20 3.85 -19.11
CA TYR A 136 -2.80 3.06 -18.04
C TYR A 136 -4.28 3.39 -17.85
N LEU A 137 -4.63 4.69 -17.76
CA LEU A 137 -6.01 5.11 -17.55
C LEU A 137 -6.94 4.74 -18.71
N LYS A 138 -6.44 4.68 -19.95
CA LYS A 138 -7.20 4.19 -21.10
C LYS A 138 -7.46 2.68 -21.01
N LEU A 139 -6.45 1.90 -20.65
CA LEU A 139 -6.62 0.45 -20.41
C LEU A 139 -7.61 0.18 -19.27
N ALA A 140 -7.54 0.97 -18.20
CA ALA A 140 -8.52 0.92 -17.11
C ALA A 140 -9.93 1.29 -17.60
N GLN A 141 -10.05 2.35 -18.41
CA GLN A 141 -11.32 2.76 -19.01
C GLN A 141 -11.93 1.65 -19.86
N GLU A 142 -11.16 1.04 -20.77
CA GLU A 142 -11.62 -0.06 -21.62
C GLU A 142 -12.11 -1.25 -20.79
N PHE A 143 -11.37 -1.62 -19.74
CA PHE A 143 -11.79 -2.65 -18.79
C PHE A 143 -13.15 -2.33 -18.17
N TRP A 144 -13.32 -1.14 -17.60
CA TRP A 144 -14.54 -0.75 -16.91
C TRP A 144 -15.73 -0.61 -17.87
N GLU A 145 -15.48 -0.19 -19.10
CA GLU A 145 -16.51 -0.10 -20.13
C GLU A 145 -17.03 -1.47 -20.55
N GLY A 146 -16.16 -2.49 -20.58
CA GLY A 146 -16.52 -3.89 -20.81
C GLY A 146 -16.95 -4.70 -19.59
N TYR A 147 -16.76 -4.19 -18.36
CA TYR A 147 -17.12 -4.92 -17.14
C TYR A 147 -18.62 -4.80 -16.84
N GLU A 148 -19.27 -5.94 -16.57
CA GLU A 148 -20.72 -6.06 -16.32
C GLU A 148 -21.08 -6.31 -14.83
N GLY A 149 -20.08 -6.52 -13.96
CA GLY A 149 -20.30 -6.80 -12.54
C GLY A 149 -20.41 -5.55 -11.66
N ALA A 150 -20.62 -5.78 -10.35
CA ALA A 150 -20.59 -4.69 -9.37
C ALA A 150 -19.14 -4.25 -9.08
N ILE A 151 -18.95 -2.95 -8.82
CA ILE A 151 -17.64 -2.36 -8.51
C ILE A 151 -17.04 -2.96 -7.23
N THR A 152 -17.86 -3.35 -6.26
CA THR A 152 -17.39 -3.96 -5.01
C THR A 152 -16.78 -5.34 -5.21
N ASP A 153 -17.08 -5.98 -6.33
CA ASP A 153 -16.73 -7.38 -6.59
C ASP A 153 -15.49 -7.49 -7.48
N VAL A 154 -15.05 -6.38 -8.09
CA VAL A 154 -13.87 -6.42 -8.96
C VAL A 154 -12.61 -6.61 -8.14
N ARG A 155 -11.77 -7.55 -8.56
CA ARG A 155 -10.40 -7.67 -8.06
C ARG A 155 -9.53 -8.06 -9.23
N ILE A 156 -8.41 -7.36 -9.39
CA ILE A 156 -7.32 -7.83 -10.25
C ILE A 156 -6.16 -8.25 -9.36
N ASP A 157 -5.49 -9.32 -9.77
CA ASP A 157 -4.29 -9.76 -9.05
C ASP A 157 -3.23 -8.64 -9.10
N ASN A 158 -2.62 -8.38 -7.95
CA ASN A 158 -1.55 -7.40 -7.83
C ASN A 158 -0.28 -8.13 -7.38
N PRO A 159 0.56 -8.57 -8.33
CA PRO A 159 1.76 -9.33 -8.00
C PRO A 159 2.78 -8.53 -7.19
N ASN A 160 2.61 -7.20 -7.13
CA ASN A 160 3.49 -6.29 -6.39
C ASN A 160 2.99 -5.99 -4.98
N SER A 161 1.78 -6.42 -4.59
CA SER A 161 1.24 -6.16 -3.24
C SER A 161 2.08 -6.80 -2.13
N GLN A 162 2.52 -5.99 -1.17
CA GLN A 162 3.29 -6.37 0.01
C GLN A 162 2.49 -6.11 1.30
N PRO A 163 2.81 -6.81 2.41
CA PRO A 163 2.20 -6.59 3.73
C PRO A 163 2.17 -5.14 4.21
N ARG A 164 1.23 -4.80 5.10
CA ARG A 164 1.18 -3.49 5.81
C ARG A 164 2.07 -3.47 7.04
N GLU A 165 2.41 -2.27 7.52
CA GLU A 165 3.10 -2.06 8.80
C GLU A 165 2.39 -2.78 9.94
N SER A 166 1.07 -2.60 10.04
CA SER A 166 0.26 -3.15 11.12
C SER A 166 0.36 -4.67 11.23
N MET A 167 0.54 -5.39 10.12
CA MET A 167 0.72 -6.84 10.14
C MET A 167 1.97 -7.25 10.93
N PHE A 168 3.06 -6.48 10.83
CA PHE A 168 4.29 -6.76 11.58
C PHE A 168 4.22 -6.27 13.01
N THR A 169 3.56 -5.14 13.25
CA THR A 169 3.28 -4.64 14.60
C THR A 169 2.49 -5.67 15.42
N PHE A 170 1.40 -6.23 14.87
CA PHE A 170 0.65 -7.30 15.54
C PHE A 170 1.49 -8.55 15.79
N MET A 171 2.31 -8.94 14.82
CA MET A 171 3.20 -10.10 14.95
C MET A 171 4.22 -9.92 16.09
N GLN A 172 4.80 -8.74 16.25
CA GLN A 172 5.70 -8.45 17.37
C GLN A 172 4.99 -8.55 18.71
N PHE A 173 3.81 -7.90 18.86
CA PHE A 173 3.03 -7.97 20.09
C PHE A 173 2.66 -9.41 20.47
N ASP A 174 2.32 -10.25 19.49
CA ASP A 174 2.01 -11.66 19.74
C ASP A 174 3.23 -12.44 20.23
N ILE A 175 4.42 -12.17 19.68
CA ILE A 175 5.68 -12.77 20.13
C ILE A 175 6.02 -12.35 21.56
N GLU A 176 5.93 -11.05 21.86
CA GLU A 176 6.15 -10.49 23.20
C GLU A 176 5.21 -11.13 24.22
N ARG A 177 3.91 -11.19 23.90
CA ARG A 177 2.90 -11.80 24.77
C ARG A 177 3.15 -13.30 25.01
N GLN A 178 3.65 -14.03 24.01
CA GLN A 178 4.02 -15.43 24.19
C GLN A 178 5.26 -15.60 25.08
N ARG A 179 6.24 -14.70 24.98
CA ARG A 179 7.42 -14.68 25.86
C ARG A 179 7.03 -14.42 27.31
N GLU A 180 6.18 -13.42 27.56
CA GLU A 180 5.67 -13.11 28.90
C GLU A 180 4.95 -14.30 29.54
N LYS A 181 4.06 -14.97 28.78
CA LYS A 181 3.36 -16.17 29.27
C LYS A 181 4.32 -17.31 29.61
N ARG A 182 5.36 -17.54 28.80
CA ARG A 182 6.37 -18.57 29.08
C ARG A 182 7.20 -18.25 30.32
N LEU A 183 7.57 -16.99 30.52
CA LEU A 183 8.31 -16.57 31.71
C LEU A 183 7.45 -16.71 32.98
N ALA A 184 6.16 -16.36 32.91
CA ALA A 184 5.23 -16.54 34.01
C ALA A 184 5.07 -18.03 34.40
N SER A 185 4.97 -18.94 33.42
CA SER A 185 4.89 -20.38 33.70
C SER A 185 6.16 -20.96 34.32
N ILE A 186 7.34 -20.44 33.98
CA ILE A 186 8.61 -20.86 34.60
C ILE A 186 8.64 -20.43 36.08
N HIS A 187 8.17 -19.23 36.40
CA HIS A 187 8.10 -18.74 37.77
C HIS A 187 7.05 -19.44 38.64
N GLU A 188 5.97 -19.99 38.05
CA GLU A 188 5.00 -20.82 38.77
C GLU A 188 5.54 -22.23 39.09
N GLU A 189 6.39 -22.81 38.23
CA GLU A 189 7.03 -24.11 38.48
C GLU A 189 8.10 -24.05 39.58
N ASP A 190 8.86 -22.95 39.67
CA ASP A 190 9.86 -22.72 40.73
C ASP A 190 9.22 -22.35 42.09
N ALA A 191 7.93 -22.03 42.13
CA ALA A 191 7.19 -21.68 43.35
C ALA A 191 6.45 -22.88 43.99
N SER A 192 6.69 -24.12 43.51
CA SER A 192 6.18 -25.32 44.18
C SER A 192 6.80 -25.42 45.59
N PRO A 193 6.00 -25.40 46.67
CA PRO A 193 6.55 -25.52 48.01
C PRO A 193 7.20 -26.89 48.14
N ALA A 194 8.45 -26.90 48.62
CA ALA A 194 9.09 -28.10 49.13
C ALA A 194 8.11 -28.78 50.07
N PHE A 195 7.64 -29.98 49.69
CA PHE A 195 6.90 -30.84 50.59
C PHE A 195 7.85 -31.22 51.73
N ASP A 196 7.64 -30.59 52.90
CA ASP A 196 8.25 -31.02 54.15
C ASP A 196 7.79 -32.46 54.43
N PHE A 197 8.76 -33.39 54.44
CA PHE A 197 8.62 -34.78 54.86
C PHE A 197 8.77 -34.92 56.37
#